data_AF-A0A7Y9BL07-F1
#
_entry.id   AF-A0A7Y9BL07-F1
#
_cell.length_a   1.000
_cell.length_b   1.000
_cell.length_c   1.000
_cell.angle_alpha   90.00
_cell.angle_beta   90.00
_cell.angle_gamma   90.00
#
_symmetry.space_group_name_H-M   'P 1'
#
loop_
_entity.id
_entity.type
_entity.pdbx_description
1 polymer ?
#
loop_
_entity_poly.entity_id
_entity_poly.type
_entity_poly.pdbx_seq_one_letter_code
_entity_poly.pdbx_strand_id
1 'polypeptide(L)'
;MAEAKPASLYAPSAMVFAVAKGDDPATATFLRASTLSCAPSAQGTHPDAKAACAALKSTDGNLDRLLSAPNPDRACPMHYDPVTVTVDGVWEGSHVSWKRTFSNSCAMNATLNGNPVFVF
;
A
#
# COMPACT_ATOMS: atom_id res chain seq x y z
N MET A 1 19.06 14.42 27.44
CA MET A 1 19.49 13.92 26.12
C MET A 1 18.64 14.67 25.10
N ALA A 2 19.20 15.60 24.31
CA ALA A 2 18.45 16.33 23.30
C ALA A 2 18.56 15.57 21.98
N GLU A 3 17.44 15.05 21.48
CA GLU A 3 17.38 14.35 20.20
C GLU A 3 17.51 15.37 19.07
N ALA A 4 18.52 15.23 18.22
CA ALA A 4 18.71 16.10 17.06
C ALA A 4 17.61 15.79 16.05
N LYS A 5 16.57 16.65 15.97
CA LYS A 5 15.61 16.62 14.87
C LYS A 5 16.35 16.98 13.58
N PRO A 6 16.37 16.11 12.55
CA PRO A 6 16.85 16.55 11.25
C PRO A 6 15.99 17.72 10.78
N ALA A 7 16.64 18.82 10.38
CA ALA A 7 15.99 19.94 9.72
C ALA A 7 15.62 19.51 8.29
N SER A 8 14.66 18.59 8.16
CA SER A 8 14.09 18.26 6.87
C SER A 8 13.06 19.33 6.53
N LEU A 9 13.25 20.01 5.39
CA LEU A 9 12.26 20.94 4.84
C LEU A 9 10.94 20.24 4.47
N TYR A 10 10.96 18.91 4.36
CA TYR A 10 9.82 18.07 4.02
C TYR A 10 9.58 16.99 5.08
N ALA A 11 8.32 16.75 5.43
CA ALA A 11 7.98 15.60 6.24
C ALA A 11 8.29 14.30 5.45
N PRO A 12 8.98 13.31 6.04
CA PRO A 12 9.41 12.12 5.32
C PRO A 12 8.22 11.27 4.90
N SER A 13 8.25 10.79 3.66
CA SER A 13 7.27 9.87 3.09
C SER A 13 8.01 8.74 2.37
N ALA A 14 8.25 7.64 3.07
CA ALA A 14 8.99 6.48 2.60
C ALA A 14 8.29 5.21 3.08
N MET A 15 7.85 4.37 2.15
CA MET A 15 7.00 3.21 2.45
C MET A 15 7.42 1.99 1.63
N VAL A 16 7.10 0.83 2.16
CA VAL A 16 7.18 -0.47 1.49
C VAL A 16 5.77 -1.01 1.33
N PHE A 17 5.46 -1.45 0.12
CA PHE A 17 4.22 -2.09 -0.26
C PHE A 17 4.52 -3.55 -0.54
N ALA A 18 3.72 -4.47 -0.03
CA ALA A 18 3.92 -5.88 -0.32
C ALA A 18 2.61 -6.62 -0.50
N VAL A 19 2.67 -7.71 -1.27
CA VAL A 19 1.57 -8.65 -1.45
C VAL A 19 2.06 -10.02 -0.97
N ALA A 20 1.38 -10.59 0.01
CA ALA A 20 1.71 -11.87 0.62
C ALA A 20 0.57 -12.87 0.44
N LYS A 21 0.91 -14.14 0.26
CA LYS A 21 -0.05 -15.26 0.23
C LYS A 21 -0.25 -15.79 1.65
N GLY A 22 -1.48 -15.70 2.15
CA GLY A 22 -1.85 -16.02 3.52
C GLY A 22 -2.64 -14.90 4.20
N ASP A 23 -3.24 -15.24 5.35
CA ASP A 23 -4.03 -14.31 6.18
C ASP A 23 -3.20 -13.46 7.12
N ASP A 24 -2.05 -13.98 7.55
CA ASP A 24 -1.16 -13.31 8.50
C ASP A 24 0.18 -12.95 7.84
N PRO A 25 0.49 -11.66 7.65
CA PRO A 25 1.77 -11.26 7.04
C PRO A 25 2.99 -11.69 7.86
N ALA A 26 2.85 -12.04 9.15
CA ALA A 26 3.96 -12.55 9.96
C ALA A 26 4.39 -13.97 9.59
N THR A 27 3.52 -14.75 8.95
CA THR A 27 3.78 -16.16 8.58
C THR A 27 3.59 -16.43 7.08
N ALA A 28 3.03 -15.46 6.35
CA ALA A 28 2.76 -15.53 4.93
C ALA A 28 4.04 -15.52 4.07
N THR A 29 3.91 -16.06 2.85
CA THR A 29 4.96 -15.95 1.83
C THR A 29 4.75 -14.68 1.01
N PHE A 30 5.73 -13.77 1.00
CA PHE A 30 5.69 -12.57 0.18
C PHE A 30 5.89 -12.90 -1.29
N LEU A 31 4.93 -12.52 -2.13
CA LEU A 31 4.93 -12.78 -3.57
C LEU A 31 5.68 -11.69 -4.34
N ARG A 32 5.53 -10.44 -3.89
CA ARG A 32 6.13 -9.25 -4.48
C ARG A 32 6.12 -8.10 -3.49
N ALA A 33 7.07 -7.18 -3.66
CA ALA A 33 7.15 -5.96 -2.89
C ALA A 33 7.69 -4.81 -3.74
N SER A 34 7.35 -3.60 -3.35
CA SER A 34 7.85 -2.37 -3.95
C SER A 34 8.10 -1.30 -2.91
N THR A 35 9.11 -0.47 -3.14
CA THR A 35 9.42 0.70 -2.32
C THR A 35 8.93 1.97 -3.00
N LEU A 36 8.54 2.95 -2.19
CA LEU A 36 8.17 4.28 -2.66
C LEU A 36 8.69 5.33 -1.68
N SER A 37 9.34 6.36 -2.22
CA SER A 37 9.57 7.62 -1.52
C SER A 37 8.87 8.74 -2.28
N CYS A 38 8.12 9.59 -1.58
CA CYS A 38 7.32 10.66 -2.18
C CYS A 38 7.83 12.07 -1.89
N ALA A 39 8.83 12.21 -1.03
CA ALA A 39 9.47 13.49 -0.72
C ALA A 39 11.00 13.32 -0.64
N PRO A 40 11.80 14.21 -1.27
CA PRO A 40 11.39 15.40 -2.02
C PRO A 40 10.87 15.13 -3.44
N SER A 41 11.09 13.93 -3.98
CA SER A 41 10.60 13.51 -5.30
C SER A 41 10.09 12.09 -5.26
N ALA A 42 9.13 11.76 -6.14
CA ALA A 42 8.62 10.41 -6.31
C ALA A 42 9.71 9.50 -6.88
N GLN A 43 10.10 8.46 -6.14
CA GLN A 43 11.13 7.50 -6.52
C GLN A 43 10.93 6.16 -5.82
N GLY A 44 11.69 5.14 -6.21
CA GLY A 44 11.65 3.80 -5.62
C GLY A 44 11.64 2.72 -6.69
N THR A 45 11.32 1.50 -6.29
CA THR A 45 11.18 0.37 -7.22
C THR A 45 9.78 0.31 -7.87
N HIS A 46 8.85 1.17 -7.46
CA HIS A 46 7.49 1.18 -8.00
C HIS A 46 7.50 1.62 -9.48
N PRO A 47 6.87 0.87 -10.41
CA PRO A 47 6.96 1.14 -11.84
C PRO A 47 6.41 2.52 -12.23
N ASP A 48 5.39 3.00 -11.52
CA ASP A 48 4.92 4.39 -11.62
C ASP A 48 4.88 5.05 -10.24
N ALA A 49 6.05 5.46 -9.74
CA ALA A 49 6.16 6.10 -8.44
C ALA A 49 5.35 7.40 -8.35
N LYS A 50 5.23 8.15 -9.46
CA LYS A 50 4.52 9.44 -9.47
C LYS A 50 3.02 9.24 -9.29
N ALA A 51 2.42 8.29 -10.02
CA ALA A 51 1.01 7.97 -9.87
C ALA A 51 0.69 7.40 -8.48
N ALA A 52 1.55 6.51 -7.96
CA ALA A 52 1.40 5.97 -6.61
C ALA A 52 1.42 7.07 -5.53
N CYS A 53 2.39 8.00 -5.57
CA CYS A 53 2.45 9.12 -4.64
C CYS A 53 1.22 10.04 -4.74
N ALA A 54 0.71 10.29 -5.95
CA ALA A 54 -0.51 11.08 -6.14
C ALA A 54 -1.74 10.38 -5.53
N ALA A 55 -1.87 9.06 -5.72
CA ALA A 55 -2.93 8.27 -5.14
C ALA A 55 -2.87 8.27 -3.61
N LEU A 56 -1.68 8.10 -3.00
CA LEU A 56 -1.49 8.21 -1.55
C LEU A 56 -1.88 9.58 -1.03
N LYS A 57 -1.50 10.66 -1.72
CA LYS A 57 -1.88 12.02 -1.33
C LYS A 57 -3.39 12.24 -1.35
N SER A 58 -4.12 11.61 -2.28
CA SER A 58 -5.59 11.69 -2.33
C SER A 58 -6.32 11.04 -1.14
N THR A 59 -5.59 10.27 -0.32
CA THR A 59 -6.17 9.58 0.85
C THR A 59 -6.30 10.47 2.08
N ASP A 60 -5.64 11.64 2.11
CA ASP A 60 -5.48 12.46 3.31
C ASP A 60 -4.96 11.64 4.52
N GLY A 61 -4.08 10.66 4.27
CA GLY A 61 -3.51 9.78 5.29
C GLY A 61 -4.38 8.57 5.68
N ASN A 62 -5.60 8.44 5.16
CA ASN A 62 -6.46 7.27 5.40
C ASN A 62 -6.35 6.25 4.27
N LEU A 63 -5.49 5.24 4.45
CA LEU A 63 -5.22 4.21 3.44
C LEU A 63 -6.43 3.34 3.07
N ASP A 64 -7.49 3.27 3.89
CA ASP A 64 -8.73 2.57 3.49
C ASP A 64 -9.41 3.24 2.30
N ARG A 65 -9.14 4.52 2.03
CA ARG A 65 -9.61 5.22 0.81
C ARG A 65 -8.94 4.74 -0.47
N LEU A 66 -7.87 3.94 -0.39
CA LEU A 66 -7.28 3.29 -1.56
C LEU A 66 -8.16 2.13 -2.07
N LEU A 67 -9.06 1.63 -1.22
CA LEU A 67 -10.01 0.58 -1.58
C LEU A 67 -11.18 1.20 -2.35
N SER A 68 -11.50 0.63 -3.50
CA SER A 68 -12.69 0.98 -4.26
C SER A 68 -13.94 0.33 -3.67
N ALA A 69 -15.09 0.96 -3.88
CA ALA A 69 -16.37 0.32 -3.63
C ALA A 69 -16.49 -0.97 -4.47
N PRO A 70 -17.13 -2.03 -3.93
CA PRO A 70 -17.36 -3.25 -4.69
C PRO A 70 -18.07 -2.94 -6.00
N ASN A 71 -17.49 -3.35 -7.12
CA ASN A 71 -18.17 -3.28 -8.41
C ASN A 71 -19.25 -4.39 -8.44
N PRO A 72 -20.55 -4.05 -8.52
CA PRO A 72 -21.63 -5.03 -8.50
C PRO A 72 -21.60 -5.98 -9.71
N ASP A 73 -21.00 -5.56 -10.82
CA ASP A 73 -20.89 -6.36 -12.05
C ASP A 73 -19.68 -7.31 -12.04
N ARG A 74 -18.83 -7.24 -11.00
CA ARG A 74 -17.65 -8.09 -10.87
C ARG A 74 -17.91 -9.25 -9.90
N ALA A 75 -18.17 -10.42 -10.45
CA ALA A 75 -18.26 -11.66 -9.68
C ALA A 75 -16.87 -12.29 -9.44
N CYS A 76 -16.59 -12.69 -8.20
CA CYS A 76 -15.42 -13.48 -7.85
C CYS A 76 -15.81 -14.86 -7.35
N PRO A 77 -15.03 -15.91 -7.65
CA PRO A 77 -15.23 -17.24 -7.08
C PRO A 77 -15.14 -17.20 -5.53
N MET A 78 -15.87 -18.10 -4.88
CA MET A 78 -15.93 -18.19 -3.40
C MET A 78 -14.87 -19.10 -2.77
N HIS A 79 -13.85 -19.54 -3.53
CA HIS A 79 -12.76 -20.30 -2.94
C HIS A 79 -11.93 -19.41 -2.00
N TYR A 80 -11.38 -20.03 -0.97
CA TYR A 80 -10.52 -19.37 0.01
C TYR A 80 -9.06 -19.68 -0.30
N ASP A 81 -8.34 -18.67 -0.81
CA ASP A 81 -6.90 -18.70 -1.06
C ASP A 81 -6.35 -17.30 -0.73
N PRO A 82 -6.19 -17.00 0.57
CA PRO A 82 -6.11 -15.63 1.05
C PRO A 82 -4.86 -14.91 0.58
N VAL A 83 -5.02 -13.61 0.34
CA VAL A 83 -3.94 -12.71 -0.04
C VAL A 83 -4.00 -11.48 0.85
N THR A 84 -2.88 -11.11 1.44
CA THR A 84 -2.75 -9.93 2.28
C THR A 84 -1.85 -8.90 1.64
N VAL A 85 -2.31 -7.66 1.59
CA VAL A 85 -1.52 -6.50 1.19
C VAL A 85 -1.06 -5.77 2.44
N THR A 86 0.21 -5.35 2.48
CA THR A 86 0.77 -4.54 3.57
C THR A 86 1.33 -3.23 3.04
N VAL A 87 1.24 -2.20 3.87
CA VAL A 87 1.86 -0.89 3.68
C VAL A 87 2.50 -0.49 5.00
N ASP A 88 3.82 -0.40 5.01
CA ASP A 88 4.59 -0.08 6.20
C ASP A 88 5.60 1.03 5.92
N GLY A 89 5.83 1.91 6.89
CA GLY A 89 6.84 2.97 6.80
C GLY A 89 6.35 4.29 7.39
N VAL A 90 6.60 5.39 6.69
CA VAL A 90 6.19 6.74 7.10
C VAL A 90 5.50 7.48 5.95
N TRP A 91 4.44 8.20 6.29
CA TRP A 91 3.73 9.12 5.39
C TRP A 91 3.59 10.48 6.04
N GLU A 92 4.15 11.51 5.41
CA GLU A 92 4.13 12.90 5.89
C GLU A 92 4.52 13.02 7.37
N GLY A 93 5.57 12.27 7.76
CA GLY A 93 6.12 12.24 9.12
C GLY A 93 5.35 11.37 10.12
N SER A 94 4.25 10.75 9.72
CA SER A 94 3.47 9.83 10.55
C SER A 94 3.84 8.38 10.25
N HIS A 95 3.97 7.55 11.29
CA HIS A 95 4.18 6.11 11.13
C HIS A 95 2.95 5.46 10.51
N VAL A 96 3.18 4.61 9.52
CA VAL A 96 2.16 3.84 8.82
C VAL A 96 2.46 2.36 9.03
N SER A 97 1.46 1.63 9.52
CA SER A 97 1.40 0.17 9.43
C SER A 97 -0.04 -0.20 9.15
N TRP A 98 -0.30 -0.60 7.91
CA TRP A 98 -1.62 -0.93 7.41
C TRP A 98 -1.56 -2.26 6.70
N LYS A 99 -2.61 -3.05 6.87
CA LYS A 99 -2.76 -4.31 6.16
C LYS A 99 -4.21 -4.57 5.80
N ARG A 100 -4.41 -5.27 4.69
CA ARG A 100 -5.73 -5.73 4.25
C ARG A 100 -5.64 -7.13 3.68
N THR A 101 -6.42 -8.03 4.24
CA THR A 101 -6.56 -9.41 3.78
C THR A 101 -7.80 -9.56 2.92
N PHE A 102 -7.66 -10.31 1.84
CA PHE A 102 -8.72 -10.65 0.89
C PHE A 102 -8.87 -12.16 0.83
N SER A 103 -10.10 -12.64 0.67
CA SER A 103 -10.41 -14.08 0.60
C SER A 103 -9.71 -14.80 -0.56
N ASN A 104 -9.45 -14.07 -1.65
CA ASN A 104 -8.66 -14.54 -2.78
C ASN A 104 -8.15 -13.36 -3.64
N SER A 105 -7.29 -13.67 -4.60
CA SER A 105 -6.70 -12.69 -5.53
C SER A 105 -7.75 -11.98 -6.41
N CYS A 106 -8.87 -12.62 -6.74
CA CYS A 106 -9.95 -11.96 -7.48
C CYS A 106 -10.57 -10.85 -6.64
N ALA A 107 -10.91 -11.14 -5.37
CA ALA A 107 -11.48 -10.16 -4.44
C ALA A 107 -10.51 -9.00 -4.17
N MET A 108 -9.20 -9.29 -4.05
CA MET A 108 -8.15 -8.26 -3.99
C MET A 108 -8.21 -7.34 -5.20
N ASN A 109 -8.11 -7.89 -6.42
CA ASN A 109 -8.11 -7.11 -7.64
C ASN A 109 -9.41 -6.32 -7.85
N ALA A 110 -10.55 -6.89 -7.45
CA ALA A 110 -11.85 -6.21 -7.48
C ALA A 110 -11.87 -4.99 -6.58
N THR A 111 -11.32 -5.11 -5.36
CA THR A 111 -11.36 -4.06 -4.35
C THR A 111 -10.29 -2.99 -4.61
N LEU A 112 -9.09 -3.38 -5.05
CA LEU A 112 -8.02 -2.42 -5.38
C LEU A 112 -8.27 -1.73 -6.72
N ASN A 113 -9.00 -2.38 -7.64
CA ASN A 113 -9.49 -1.81 -8.90
C ASN A 113 -8.42 -1.02 -9.70
N GLY A 114 -7.20 -1.57 -9.80
CA GLY A 114 -6.10 -0.93 -10.54
C GLY A 114 -5.54 0.33 -9.89
N ASN A 115 -5.76 0.53 -8.58
CA ASN A 115 -5.19 1.65 -7.83
C ASN A 115 -3.67 1.74 -8.07
N PRO A 116 -3.14 2.90 -8.47
CA PRO A 116 -1.72 3.09 -8.78
C PRO A 116 -0.73 2.68 -7.68
N VAL A 117 -1.18 2.60 -6.43
CA VAL A 117 -0.33 2.18 -5.29
C VAL A 117 0.01 0.68 -5.33
N PHE A 118 -0.84 -0.15 -5.94
CA PHE A 118 -0.74 -1.61 -5.86
C PHE A 118 -0.46 -2.30 -7.21
N VAL A 119 -0.11 -1.51 -8.23
CA VAL A 119 0.21 -1.99 -9.60
C VAL A 119 1.71 -2.14 -9.79
N PHE A 120 2.31 -3.06 -9.04
CA PHE A 120 3.72 -3.47 -9.11
C PHE A 120 3.87 -5.00 -9.17
#